data_AF-A0A818FQP9-F1
#
_entry.id   AF-A0A818FQP9-F1
#
_cell.length_a   1.000
_cell.length_b   1.000
_cell.length_c   1.000
_cell.angle_alpha   90.00
_cell.angle_beta   90.00
_cell.angle_gamma   90.00
#
_symmetry.space_group_name_H-M   'P 1'
#
loop_
_entity.id
_entity.type
_entity.pdbx_description
1 polymer ?
#
loop_
_entity_poly.entity_id
_entity_poly.type
_entity_poly.pdbx_seq_one_letter_code
_entity_poly.pdbx_strand_id
1 'polypeptide(L)'
;MCWKNLTIAQRSGLNQIPNRRFTLWRGLTINRANVYVGFQVQLDLTGIFMHGKIPTLKISLIQIFRAHLWQKIHESVVMDLCQVFDQQLNALDIETVKKETIHPRKSYKMNSSCADVLLFGACKWNISQPSLLVDSKDVMDNTTSQKYWLDIQLRWRDYDSHDIERYSRAKFFDYTTDNMSIYPSPTSVIIAIDLAYNWYNAFGNWFPGCKTLIQQAMAKIMKVNPALYVLRERIRKSLQLYSSEPTEPYLSS
;
A
#
# COMPACT_ATOMS: atom_id res chain seq x y z
N MET A 1 5.80 -14.66 33.29
CA MET A 1 4.52 -15.34 33.61
C MET A 1 4.68 -16.80 34.02
N CYS A 2 5.73 -17.53 33.61
CA CYS A 2 5.93 -18.94 34.02
C CYS A 2 5.95 -19.19 35.54
N TRP A 3 6.32 -18.20 36.35
CA TRP A 3 6.51 -18.35 37.79
C TRP A 3 5.31 -17.84 38.63
N LYS A 4 4.18 -17.51 38.00
CA LYS A 4 2.94 -17.15 38.70
C LYS A 4 2.01 -18.37 38.77
N ASN A 5 1.24 -18.51 39.84
CA ASN A 5 0.18 -19.53 39.92
C ASN A 5 -0.91 -19.21 38.89
N LEU A 6 -0.86 -19.94 37.77
CA LEU A 6 -1.80 -19.80 36.65
C LEU A 6 -2.77 -20.99 36.60
N THR A 7 -4.02 -20.71 36.23
CA THR A 7 -5.03 -21.74 35.96
C THR A 7 -4.64 -22.56 34.72
N ILE A 8 -5.21 -23.75 34.59
CA ILE A 8 -4.99 -24.64 33.43
C ILE A 8 -5.38 -23.93 32.12
N ALA A 9 -6.47 -23.16 32.13
CA ALA A 9 -6.90 -22.36 30.98
C ALA A 9 -5.87 -21.29 30.59
N GLN A 10 -5.28 -20.60 31.58
CA GLN A 10 -4.22 -19.61 31.33
C GLN A 10 -2.96 -20.26 30.74
N ARG A 11 -2.58 -21.45 31.22
CA ARG A 11 -1.42 -22.21 30.67
C ARG A 11 -1.66 -22.63 29.22
N SER A 12 -2.87 -23.11 28.90
CA SER A 12 -3.26 -23.46 27.52
C SER A 12 -3.13 -22.26 26.57
N GLY A 13 -3.55 -21.07 27.01
CA GLY A 13 -3.38 -19.82 26.25
C GLY A 13 -1.91 -19.45 26.01
N LEU A 14 -1.04 -19.63 27.00
CA LEU A 14 0.40 -19.34 26.88
C LEU A 14 1.10 -20.27 25.87
N ASN A 15 0.69 -21.54 25.80
CA ASN A 15 1.23 -22.51 24.85
C ASN A 15 0.91 -22.16 23.38
N GLN A 16 -0.06 -21.28 23.12
CA GLN A 16 -0.36 -20.82 21.76
C GLN A 16 0.59 -19.71 21.27
N ILE A 17 1.35 -19.06 22.15
CA ILE A 17 2.21 -17.92 21.78
C ILE A 17 3.35 -18.31 20.83
N PRO A 18 4.13 -19.38 21.07
CA PRO A 18 5.17 -19.83 20.13
C PRO A 18 4.59 -20.15 18.75
N ASN A 19 3.41 -20.79 18.73
CA ASN A 19 2.70 -21.12 17.49
C ASN A 19 2.29 -19.86 16.73
N ARG A 20 1.82 -18.80 17.40
CA ARG A 20 1.48 -17.52 16.75
C ARG A 20 2.68 -16.85 16.09
N ARG A 21 3.85 -16.86 16.75
CA ARG A 21 5.09 -16.31 16.18
C ARG A 21 5.50 -17.07 14.92
N PHE A 22 5.52 -18.40 14.99
CA PHE A 22 5.84 -19.25 13.85
C PHE A 22 4.86 -19.07 12.69
N THR A 23 3.55 -19.08 12.97
CA THR A 23 2.54 -18.89 11.93
C THR A 23 2.65 -17.51 11.29
N LEU A 24 2.96 -16.45 12.04
CA LEU A 24 3.17 -15.12 11.46
C LEU A 24 4.42 -15.07 10.59
N TRP A 25 5.55 -15.62 11.07
CA TRP A 25 6.81 -15.66 10.32
C TRP A 25 6.68 -16.38 8.98
N ARG A 26 5.99 -17.52 8.97
CA ARG A 26 5.71 -18.29 7.75
C ARG A 26 4.39 -17.89 7.08
N GLY A 27 3.74 -16.82 7.54
CA GLY A 27 2.37 -16.48 7.17
C GLY A 27 2.19 -16.32 5.66
N LEU A 28 3.13 -15.67 4.98
CA LEU A 28 3.12 -15.44 3.53
C LEU A 28 3.25 -16.74 2.70
N THR A 29 3.85 -17.79 3.28
CA THR A 29 3.99 -19.11 2.64
C THR A 29 2.90 -20.10 3.05
N ILE A 30 2.30 -19.92 4.23
CA ILE A 30 1.18 -20.75 4.70
C ILE A 30 -0.10 -20.29 4.01
N ASN A 31 -0.41 -19.00 4.07
CA ASN A 31 -1.63 -18.42 3.50
C ASN A 31 -1.49 -18.15 2.00
N ARG A 32 -1.47 -19.21 1.19
CA ARG A 32 -1.29 -19.15 -0.27
C ARG A 32 -2.51 -19.65 -1.03
N ALA A 33 -2.81 -18.99 -2.14
CA ALA A 33 -3.88 -19.40 -3.04
C ALA A 33 -3.66 -20.82 -3.63
N ASN A 34 -2.41 -21.18 -3.94
CA ASN A 34 -2.10 -22.48 -4.53
C ASN A 34 -2.08 -23.65 -3.52
N VAL A 35 -2.17 -23.37 -2.21
CA VAL A 35 -2.11 -24.39 -1.15
C VAL A 35 -3.50 -24.77 -0.66
N TYR A 36 -4.40 -23.80 -0.53
CA TYR A 36 -5.75 -24.03 -0.05
C TYR A 36 -6.74 -23.97 -1.21
N VAL A 37 -7.46 -25.07 -1.42
CA VAL A 37 -8.64 -25.09 -2.28
C VAL A 37 -9.83 -24.62 -1.46
N GLY A 38 -10.44 -23.48 -1.80
CA GLY A 38 -11.63 -22.99 -1.11
C GLY A 38 -11.92 -21.51 -1.30
N PHE A 39 -12.88 -21.02 -0.51
CA PHE A 39 -13.32 -19.63 -0.54
C PHE A 39 -12.33 -18.72 0.17
N GLN A 40 -11.83 -17.75 -0.58
CA GLN A 40 -11.00 -16.67 -0.07
C GLN A 40 -11.83 -15.68 0.74
N VAL A 41 -11.42 -15.38 1.97
CA VAL A 41 -12.13 -14.45 2.87
C VAL A 41 -11.29 -13.22 3.14
N GLN A 42 -11.84 -12.04 2.95
CA GLN A 42 -11.19 -10.78 3.30
C GLN A 42 -11.25 -10.54 4.81
N LEU A 43 -10.15 -10.09 5.41
CA LEU A 43 -10.13 -9.67 6.82
C LEU A 43 -10.71 -8.26 6.97
N ASP A 44 -11.57 -8.10 7.98
CA ASP A 44 -12.27 -6.84 8.26
C ASP A 44 -11.32 -5.63 8.28
N LEU A 45 -11.72 -4.56 7.58
CA LEU A 45 -11.01 -3.28 7.51
C LEU A 45 -9.58 -3.34 6.94
N THR A 46 -9.25 -4.42 6.23
CA THR A 46 -7.94 -4.58 5.58
C THR A 46 -8.11 -5.17 4.19
N GLY A 47 -7.11 -4.98 3.34
CA GLY A 47 -7.02 -5.64 2.04
C GLY A 47 -6.47 -7.06 2.06
N ILE A 48 -6.39 -7.68 3.25
CA ILE A 48 -5.78 -8.99 3.42
C ILE A 48 -6.81 -10.06 3.14
N PHE A 49 -6.43 -11.03 2.32
CA PHE A 49 -7.24 -12.21 2.08
C PHE A 49 -6.65 -13.45 2.73
N MET A 50 -7.51 -14.23 3.36
CA MET A 50 -7.21 -15.51 3.97
C MET A 50 -7.72 -16.62 3.05
N HIS A 51 -6.82 -17.48 2.58
CA HIS A 51 -7.13 -18.61 1.70
C HIS A 51 -7.58 -19.86 2.47
N GLY A 52 -7.25 -19.94 3.76
CA GLY A 52 -7.63 -21.03 4.65
C GLY A 52 -8.01 -20.56 6.04
N LYS A 53 -8.67 -21.45 6.81
CA LYS A 53 -8.99 -21.20 8.22
C LYS A 53 -7.74 -21.39 9.07
N ILE A 54 -6.98 -20.33 9.26
CA ILE A 54 -5.76 -20.30 10.09
C ILE A 54 -5.97 -19.30 11.24
N PRO A 55 -6.60 -19.71 12.36
CA PRO A 55 -7.01 -18.79 13.42
C PRO A 55 -5.84 -18.03 14.05
N THR A 56 -4.68 -18.69 14.22
CA THR A 56 -3.49 -18.06 14.80
C THR A 56 -2.95 -16.92 13.92
N LEU A 57 -2.91 -17.11 12.60
CA LEU A 57 -2.52 -16.06 11.66
C LEU A 57 -3.53 -14.92 11.65
N LYS A 58 -4.83 -15.24 11.61
CA LYS A 58 -5.91 -14.24 11.66
C LYS A 58 -5.78 -13.35 12.90
N ILE A 59 -5.54 -13.93 14.08
CA ILE A 59 -5.34 -13.16 15.32
C ILE A 59 -4.13 -12.22 15.20
N SER A 60 -2.99 -12.72 14.72
CA SER A 60 -1.77 -11.91 14.57
C SER A 60 -1.99 -10.73 13.61
N LEU A 61 -2.64 -10.96 12.47
CA LEU A 61 -2.90 -9.91 11.47
C LEU A 61 -3.89 -8.85 11.98
N ILE A 62 -4.95 -9.26 12.69
CA ILE A 62 -5.87 -8.33 13.36
C ILE A 62 -5.13 -7.46 14.39
N GLN A 63 -4.22 -8.06 15.17
CA GLN A 63 -3.42 -7.31 16.14
C GLN A 63 -2.45 -6.32 15.48
N ILE A 64 -1.84 -6.69 14.35
CA ILE A 64 -0.97 -5.81 13.57
C ILE A 64 -1.77 -4.63 13.01
N PHE A 65 -2.93 -4.89 12.39
CA PHE A 65 -3.72 -3.85 11.72
C PHE A 65 -4.77 -3.14 12.59
N ARG A 66 -4.78 -3.41 13.90
CA ARG A 66 -5.71 -2.78 14.86
C ARG A 66 -5.71 -1.25 14.81
N ALA A 67 -6.79 -0.65 15.28
CA ALA A 67 -6.98 0.80 15.33
C ALA A 67 -6.86 1.47 13.95
N HIS A 68 -7.48 0.82 12.94
CA HIS A 68 -7.62 1.32 11.58
C HIS A 68 -6.28 1.58 10.87
N LEU A 69 -5.26 0.75 11.13
CA LEU A 69 -3.91 1.00 10.61
C LEU A 69 -3.87 0.99 9.08
N TRP A 70 -4.64 0.12 8.42
CA TRP A 70 -4.71 0.06 6.96
C TRP A 70 -5.17 1.41 6.35
N GLN A 71 -6.29 1.93 6.86
CA GLN A 71 -6.84 3.22 6.44
C GLN A 71 -5.88 4.37 6.72
N LYS A 72 -5.22 4.35 7.89
CA LYS A 72 -4.22 5.35 8.27
C LYS A 72 -2.98 5.33 7.37
N ILE A 73 -2.51 4.15 6.95
CA ILE A 73 -1.39 4.04 6.00
C ILE A 73 -1.79 4.66 4.67
N HIS A 74 -2.96 4.29 4.14
CA HIS A 74 -3.45 4.82 2.87
C HIS A 74 -3.55 6.34 2.91
N GLU A 75 -4.27 6.86 3.90
CA GLU A 75 -4.44 8.29 4.11
C GLU A 75 -3.11 9.03 4.28
N SER A 76 -2.18 8.47 5.06
CA SER A 76 -0.87 9.09 5.29
C SER A 76 -0.04 9.16 4.01
N VAL A 77 -0.04 8.12 3.18
CA VAL A 77 0.68 8.13 1.90
C VAL A 77 0.06 9.13 0.92
N VAL A 78 -1.28 9.19 0.84
CA VAL A 78 -1.99 10.17 0.01
C VAL A 78 -1.63 11.59 0.42
N MET A 79 -1.64 11.89 1.72
CA MET A 79 -1.27 13.21 2.24
C MET A 79 0.19 13.57 1.94
N ASP A 80 1.13 12.64 2.12
CA ASP A 80 2.54 12.88 1.82
C ASP A 80 2.75 13.17 0.32
N LEU A 81 2.04 12.43 -0.56
CA LEU A 81 2.08 12.70 -2.01
C LEU A 81 1.49 14.06 -2.36
N CYS A 82 0.34 14.45 -1.78
CA CYS A 82 -0.21 15.79 -1.97
C CYS A 82 0.80 16.88 -1.61
N GLN A 83 1.45 16.76 -0.46
CA GLN A 83 2.48 17.71 -0.02
C GLN A 83 3.68 17.78 -0.97
N VAL A 84 4.10 16.64 -1.53
CA VAL A 84 5.17 16.60 -2.52
C VAL A 84 4.77 17.32 -3.81
N PHE A 85 3.54 17.14 -4.29
CA PHE A 85 3.04 17.86 -5.47
C PHE A 85 2.86 19.36 -5.20
N ASP A 86 2.37 19.75 -4.02
CA ASP A 86 2.24 21.15 -3.61
C ASP A 86 3.60 21.88 -3.60
N GLN A 87 4.69 21.17 -3.31
CA GLN A 87 6.05 21.72 -3.37
C GLN A 87 6.59 21.87 -4.81
N GLN A 88 5.96 21.24 -5.79
CA GLN A 88 6.43 21.17 -7.18
C GLN A 88 5.45 21.79 -8.19
N LEU A 89 4.51 22.63 -7.72
CA LEU A 89 3.47 23.25 -8.56
C LEU A 89 4.06 23.95 -9.80
N ASN A 90 5.01 24.86 -9.57
CA ASN A 90 5.62 25.65 -10.65
C ASN A 90 6.50 24.81 -11.58
N ALA A 91 7.17 23.78 -11.06
CA ALA A 91 8.09 22.96 -11.85
C ALA A 91 7.35 22.00 -12.80
N LEU A 92 6.10 21.67 -12.48
CA LEU A 92 5.26 20.72 -13.20
C LEU A 92 4.05 21.35 -13.88
N ASP A 93 3.97 22.68 -13.92
CA ASP A 93 2.82 23.43 -14.45
C ASP A 93 1.47 23.00 -13.83
N ILE A 94 1.45 22.73 -12.52
CA ILE A 94 0.24 22.39 -11.77
C ILE A 94 -0.36 23.68 -11.20
N GLU A 95 -1.62 23.92 -11.50
CA GLU A 95 -2.40 25.03 -10.95
C GLU A 95 -2.86 24.71 -9.52
N THR A 96 -3.47 23.53 -9.33
CA THR A 96 -3.97 23.08 -8.03
C THR A 96 -3.83 21.58 -7.85
N VAL A 97 -3.49 21.18 -6.62
CA VAL A 97 -3.54 19.79 -6.15
C VAL A 97 -4.76 19.65 -5.27
N LYS A 98 -5.70 18.81 -5.70
CA LYS A 98 -6.93 18.55 -4.94
C LYS A 98 -6.92 17.12 -4.43
N LYS A 99 -6.90 16.96 -3.11
CA LYS A 99 -7.21 15.67 -2.50
C LYS A 99 -8.72 15.43 -2.56
N GLU A 100 -9.11 14.27 -3.08
CA GLU A 100 -10.52 13.90 -3.18
C GLU A 100 -11.09 13.42 -1.84
N THR A 101 -12.38 13.69 -1.63
CA THR A 101 -13.10 13.17 -0.47
C THR A 101 -13.55 11.75 -0.76
N ILE A 102 -12.79 10.78 -0.25
CA ILE A 102 -13.04 9.36 -0.50
C ILE A 102 -13.86 8.72 0.63
N HIS A 103 -14.60 7.67 0.29
CA HIS A 103 -15.27 6.85 1.29
C HIS A 103 -14.24 6.11 2.17
N PRO A 104 -14.38 6.05 3.51
CA PRO A 104 -13.38 5.44 4.39
C PRO A 104 -13.03 3.97 4.08
N ARG A 105 -13.96 3.26 3.42
CA ARG A 105 -13.76 1.84 3.04
C ARG A 105 -13.00 1.66 1.72
N LYS A 106 -12.74 2.73 0.96
CA LYS A 106 -12.05 2.67 -0.34
C LYS A 106 -10.71 1.96 -0.22
N SER A 107 -9.90 2.31 0.79
CA SER A 107 -8.56 1.78 1.00
C SER A 107 -8.46 0.24 1.01
N TYR A 108 -9.53 -0.47 1.39
CA TYR A 108 -9.58 -1.93 1.40
C TYR A 108 -10.71 -2.49 0.51
N LYS A 109 -11.22 -1.69 -0.43
CA LYS A 109 -12.14 -2.16 -1.47
C LYS A 109 -11.32 -2.60 -2.68
N MET A 110 -11.37 -3.89 -3.03
CA MET A 110 -10.47 -4.48 -4.03
C MET A 110 -11.09 -4.67 -5.42
N ASN A 111 -12.42 -4.53 -5.53
CA ASN A 111 -13.17 -4.72 -6.76
C ASN A 111 -13.39 -3.44 -7.56
N SER A 112 -13.36 -2.26 -6.92
CA SER A 112 -13.46 -0.98 -7.61
C SER A 112 -12.77 0.10 -6.79
N SER A 113 -12.40 1.20 -7.45
CA SER A 113 -11.70 2.32 -6.82
C SER A 113 -12.19 3.67 -7.37
N CYS A 114 -11.62 4.76 -6.86
CA CYS A 114 -11.84 6.14 -7.31
C CYS A 114 -10.54 6.95 -7.11
N ALA A 115 -10.40 8.12 -7.71
CA ALA A 115 -9.21 8.95 -7.54
C ALA A 115 -9.00 9.35 -6.06
N ASP A 116 -7.74 9.37 -5.60
CA ASP A 116 -7.33 9.95 -4.31
C ASP A 116 -6.90 11.41 -4.43
N VAL A 117 -6.16 11.69 -5.50
CA VAL A 117 -5.62 13.02 -5.78
C VAL A 117 -5.96 13.36 -7.23
N LEU A 118 -6.37 14.60 -7.44
CA LEU A 118 -6.63 15.19 -8.74
C LEU A 118 -5.74 16.42 -8.91
N LEU A 119 -4.94 16.42 -9.95
CA LEU A 119 -4.09 17.53 -10.37
C LEU A 119 -4.78 18.28 -11.50
N PHE A 120 -4.77 19.61 -11.40
CA PHE A 120 -5.23 20.51 -12.46
C PHE A 120 -4.01 21.22 -13.06
N GLY A 121 -3.82 21.08 -14.36
CA GLY A 121 -2.71 21.72 -15.06
C GLY A 121 -3.01 23.18 -15.36
N ALA A 122 -2.03 24.05 -15.10
CA ALA A 122 -2.06 25.46 -15.54
C ALA A 122 -2.03 25.55 -17.08
N CYS A 123 -1.38 24.56 -17.72
CA CYS A 123 -1.40 24.33 -19.16
C CYS A 123 -1.78 22.87 -19.47
N LYS A 124 -1.98 22.55 -20.76
CA LYS A 124 -2.19 21.17 -21.18
C LYS A 124 -0.87 20.41 -21.16
N TRP A 125 -0.81 19.31 -20.43
CA TRP A 125 0.32 18.41 -20.49
C TRP A 125 0.24 17.51 -21.71
N ASN A 126 1.38 17.27 -22.36
CA ASN A 126 1.55 16.14 -23.27
C ASN A 126 1.66 14.88 -22.42
N ILE A 127 0.90 13.84 -22.78
CA ILE A 127 0.75 12.64 -21.97
C ILE A 127 1.35 11.44 -22.70
N SER A 128 2.14 10.64 -21.98
CA SER A 128 2.70 9.41 -22.50
C SER A 128 1.67 8.27 -22.60
N GLN A 129 2.02 7.25 -23.39
CA GLN A 129 1.41 5.94 -23.24
C GLN A 129 1.60 5.40 -21.81
N PRO A 130 0.69 4.56 -21.31
CA PRO A 130 0.84 3.95 -20.00
C PRO A 130 2.12 3.10 -19.91
N SER A 131 2.97 3.38 -18.94
CA SER A 131 4.23 2.66 -18.70
C SER A 131 4.50 2.47 -17.21
N LEU A 132 5.47 1.62 -16.87
CA LEU A 132 5.87 1.42 -15.46
C LEU A 132 6.67 2.60 -14.93
N LEU A 133 6.68 2.76 -13.61
CA LEU A 133 7.48 3.77 -12.92
C LEU A 133 8.98 3.63 -13.22
N VAL A 134 9.47 2.40 -13.40
CA VAL A 134 10.89 2.09 -13.63
C VAL A 134 11.32 2.26 -15.09
N ASP A 135 10.37 2.37 -16.01
CA ASP A 135 10.66 2.49 -17.45
C ASP A 135 11.32 3.85 -17.74
N SER A 136 12.46 3.81 -18.42
CA SER A 136 13.33 4.99 -18.62
C SER A 136 12.96 5.85 -19.83
N LYS A 137 12.17 5.30 -20.77
CA LYS A 137 11.78 5.99 -22.00
C LYS A 137 10.28 6.02 -22.12
N ASP A 138 9.71 7.21 -21.98
CA ASP A 138 8.30 7.45 -22.24
C ASP A 138 8.06 7.75 -23.71
N VAL A 139 7.11 7.03 -24.30
CA VAL A 139 6.60 7.32 -25.64
C VAL A 139 5.46 8.30 -25.46
N MET A 140 5.69 9.55 -25.86
CA MET A 140 4.68 10.60 -25.84
C MET A 140 3.71 10.38 -27.00
N ASP A 141 2.42 10.37 -26.70
CA ASP A 141 1.37 10.39 -27.72
C ASP A 141 0.93 11.82 -28.01
N ASN A 142 0.15 12.03 -29.07
CA ASN A 142 -0.56 13.30 -29.33
C ASN A 142 -1.73 13.55 -28.35
N THR A 143 -1.80 12.80 -27.26
CA THR A 143 -2.81 12.95 -26.21
C THR A 143 -2.39 14.07 -25.27
N THR A 144 -3.28 15.02 -25.07
CA THR A 144 -3.09 16.10 -24.09
C THR A 144 -4.17 16.05 -23.02
N SER A 145 -3.81 16.45 -21.80
CA SER A 145 -4.76 16.52 -20.69
C SER A 145 -4.46 17.68 -19.76
N GLN A 146 -5.51 18.21 -19.13
CA GLN A 146 -5.43 19.24 -18.10
C GLN A 146 -5.85 18.71 -16.73
N LYS A 147 -6.31 17.45 -16.65
CA LYS A 147 -6.71 16.79 -15.41
C LYS A 147 -5.98 15.46 -15.30
N TYR A 148 -5.30 15.24 -14.19
CA TYR A 148 -4.52 14.02 -13.97
C TYR A 148 -4.83 13.47 -12.58
N TRP A 149 -5.18 12.19 -12.48
CA TRP A 149 -5.51 11.59 -11.18
C TRP A 149 -4.51 10.52 -10.75
N LEU A 150 -4.41 10.38 -9.44
CA LEU A 150 -3.63 9.35 -8.77
C LEU A 150 -4.56 8.47 -7.93
N ASP A 151 -4.34 7.16 -7.99
CA ASP A 151 -4.99 6.18 -7.12
C ASP A 151 -3.93 5.33 -6.39
N ILE A 152 -3.99 5.29 -5.06
CA ILE A 152 -3.05 4.59 -4.21
C ILE A 152 -3.67 3.26 -3.76
N GLN A 153 -3.06 2.17 -4.20
CA GLN A 153 -3.51 0.81 -3.94
C GLN A 153 -2.60 0.12 -2.92
N LEU A 154 -3.13 -0.13 -1.72
CA LEU A 154 -2.46 -0.95 -0.73
C LEU A 154 -2.74 -2.43 -0.99
N ARG A 155 -1.75 -3.29 -0.74
CA ARG A 155 -1.92 -4.74 -0.81
C ARG A 155 -1.09 -5.45 0.26
N TRP A 156 -1.55 -6.65 0.62
CA TRP A 156 -0.80 -7.62 1.43
C TRP A 156 -0.73 -8.93 0.65
N ARG A 157 0.44 -9.25 0.07
CA ARG A 157 0.62 -10.39 -0.85
C ARG A 157 1.01 -11.67 -0.13
N ASP A 158 0.87 -12.77 -0.84
CA ASP A 158 1.42 -14.08 -0.49
C ASP A 158 2.68 -14.35 -1.32
N TYR A 159 3.33 -15.49 -1.07
CA TYR A 159 4.55 -15.87 -1.78
C TYR A 159 4.35 -16.07 -3.30
N ASP A 160 3.19 -16.57 -3.73
CA ASP A 160 2.97 -16.94 -5.13
C ASP A 160 2.68 -15.70 -6.00
N SER A 161 2.12 -14.65 -5.41
CA SER A 161 1.75 -13.42 -6.09
C SER A 161 2.44 -12.22 -5.47
N HIS A 162 3.77 -12.08 -5.61
CA HIS A 162 4.56 -10.96 -5.06
C HIS A 162 5.02 -9.91 -6.10
N ASP A 163 4.87 -10.16 -7.41
CA ASP A 163 5.18 -9.19 -8.46
C ASP A 163 4.22 -7.98 -8.45
N ILE A 164 4.72 -6.86 -7.94
CA ILE A 164 3.98 -5.60 -7.77
C ILE A 164 3.79 -4.85 -9.10
N GLU A 165 4.64 -5.07 -10.10
CA GLU A 165 4.56 -4.40 -11.40
C GLU A 165 3.38 -4.96 -12.20
N ARG A 166 3.25 -6.28 -12.21
CA ARG A 166 2.09 -6.96 -12.78
C ARG A 166 0.81 -6.54 -12.06
N TYR A 167 0.88 -6.21 -10.77
CA TYR A 167 -0.28 -5.72 -10.02
C TYR A 167 -0.78 -4.38 -10.52
N SER A 168 0.11 -3.38 -10.55
CA SER A 168 -0.25 -1.99 -10.82
C SER A 168 -0.80 -1.90 -12.23
N ARG A 169 -0.17 -2.62 -13.17
CA ARG A 169 -0.67 -2.76 -14.54
C ARG A 169 -2.04 -3.42 -14.61
N ALA A 170 -2.23 -4.57 -13.96
CA ALA A 170 -3.52 -5.25 -13.97
C ALA A 170 -4.63 -4.37 -13.38
N LYS A 171 -4.39 -3.75 -12.22
CA LYS A 171 -5.36 -2.85 -11.58
C LYS A 171 -5.65 -1.60 -12.38
N PHE A 172 -4.65 -1.05 -13.06
CA PHE A 172 -4.86 0.07 -13.97
C PHE A 172 -5.88 -0.31 -15.04
N PHE A 173 -5.64 -1.39 -15.79
CA PHE A 173 -6.57 -1.81 -16.83
C PHE A 173 -7.93 -2.24 -16.28
N ASP A 174 -7.96 -3.01 -15.18
CA ASP A 174 -9.22 -3.42 -14.53
C ASP A 174 -10.07 -2.19 -14.19
N TYR A 175 -9.48 -1.15 -13.60
CA TYR A 175 -10.25 0.00 -13.12
C TYR A 175 -10.52 1.06 -14.18
N THR A 176 -9.70 1.18 -15.22
CA THR A 176 -9.94 2.16 -16.29
C THR A 176 -10.86 1.63 -17.39
N THR A 177 -11.05 0.31 -17.49
CA THR A 177 -11.92 -0.32 -18.50
C THR A 177 -13.26 -0.77 -17.96
N ASP A 178 -13.38 -0.99 -16.64
CA ASP A 178 -14.63 -1.36 -15.99
C ASP A 178 -15.53 -0.15 -15.73
N ASN A 179 -16.84 -0.39 -15.72
CA ASN A 179 -17.87 0.63 -15.46
C ASN A 179 -18.12 0.86 -13.95
N MET A 180 -17.59 0.03 -13.05
CA MET A 180 -17.78 0.24 -11.60
C MET A 180 -16.86 1.32 -11.01
N SER A 181 -15.70 1.57 -11.63
CA SER A 181 -14.74 2.57 -11.18
C SER A 181 -14.87 3.81 -12.06
N ILE A 182 -15.14 4.95 -11.45
CA ILE A 182 -15.36 6.20 -12.18
C ILE A 182 -14.21 7.14 -11.86
N TYR A 183 -13.51 7.59 -12.89
CA TYR A 183 -12.40 8.52 -12.77
C TYR A 183 -12.65 9.85 -13.50
N PRO A 184 -12.08 10.97 -13.02
CA PRO A 184 -12.37 12.30 -13.57
C PRO A 184 -11.77 12.57 -14.96
N SER A 185 -10.79 11.78 -15.40
CA SER A 185 -10.12 11.92 -16.70
C SER A 185 -9.54 10.56 -17.15
N PRO A 186 -9.20 10.38 -18.43
CA PRO A 186 -8.59 9.13 -18.91
C PRO A 186 -7.07 9.03 -18.61
N THR A 187 -6.45 10.10 -18.11
CA THR A 187 -4.99 10.19 -17.92
C THR A 187 -4.62 10.13 -16.46
N SER A 188 -3.75 9.18 -16.09
CA SER A 188 -3.66 8.78 -14.69
C SER A 188 -2.49 7.90 -14.33
N VAL A 189 -2.32 7.67 -13.02
CA VAL A 189 -1.42 6.64 -12.50
C VAL A 189 -2.02 5.92 -11.30
N ILE A 190 -1.83 4.60 -11.27
CA ILE A 190 -2.05 3.78 -10.08
C ILE A 190 -0.71 3.49 -9.41
N ILE A 191 -0.58 3.87 -8.14
CA ILE A 191 0.58 3.56 -7.30
C ILE A 191 0.21 2.39 -6.39
N ALA A 192 0.90 1.27 -6.55
CA ALA A 192 0.70 0.09 -5.73
C ALA A 192 1.77 -0.06 -4.66
N ILE A 193 1.38 -0.41 -3.43
CA ILE A 193 2.26 -0.64 -2.30
C ILE A 193 1.97 -2.01 -1.69
N ASP A 194 2.96 -2.87 -1.66
CA ASP A 194 2.93 -4.14 -0.95
C ASP A 194 3.44 -3.95 0.49
N LEU A 195 2.52 -4.03 1.43
CA LEU A 195 2.77 -3.87 2.85
C LEU A 195 3.49 -5.07 3.48
N ALA A 196 3.43 -6.24 2.86
CA ALA A 196 4.09 -7.45 3.37
C ALA A 196 5.58 -7.46 2.98
N TYR A 197 5.88 -7.14 1.72
CA TYR A 197 7.24 -7.16 1.16
C TYR A 197 7.93 -5.79 1.16
N ASN A 198 7.22 -4.73 1.55
CA ASN A 198 7.71 -3.35 1.53
C ASN A 198 8.16 -2.89 0.13
N TRP A 199 7.46 -3.35 -0.91
CA TRP A 199 7.69 -3.00 -2.30
C TRP A 199 6.65 -2.01 -2.78
N TYR A 200 7.01 -1.22 -3.78
CA TYR A 200 6.08 -0.34 -4.46
C TYR A 200 6.41 -0.29 -5.95
N ASN A 201 5.40 -0.04 -6.77
CA ASN A 201 5.57 0.34 -8.16
C ASN A 201 4.32 1.12 -8.61
N ALA A 202 4.40 1.80 -9.73
CA ALA A 202 3.27 2.50 -10.32
C ALA A 202 3.15 2.17 -11.81
N PHE A 203 1.93 2.22 -12.32
CA PHE A 203 1.64 2.05 -13.75
C PHE A 203 0.58 3.05 -14.16
N GLY A 204 0.79 3.69 -15.30
CA GLY A 204 -0.14 4.64 -15.87
C GLY A 204 0.54 5.59 -16.84
N ASN A 205 -0.18 6.63 -17.23
CA ASN A 205 0.32 7.69 -18.09
C ASN A 205 1.25 8.65 -17.33
N TRP A 206 2.20 9.24 -18.05
CA TRP A 206 3.15 10.18 -17.48
C TRP A 206 3.14 11.49 -18.25
N PHE A 207 3.02 12.60 -17.53
CA PHE A 207 3.38 13.91 -18.06
C PHE A 207 4.85 14.21 -17.72
N PRO A 208 5.52 15.11 -18.46
CA PRO A 208 6.93 15.43 -18.23
C PRO A 208 7.22 15.80 -16.77
N GLY A 209 8.28 15.22 -16.20
CA GLY A 209 8.72 15.46 -14.81
C GLY A 209 7.97 14.64 -13.73
N CYS A 210 6.73 14.23 -13.98
CA CYS A 210 5.91 13.48 -13.00
C CYS A 210 6.57 12.18 -12.54
N LYS A 211 7.06 11.38 -13.50
CA LYS A 211 7.67 10.07 -13.21
C LYS A 211 8.86 10.20 -12.26
N THR A 212 9.79 11.11 -12.55
CA THR A 212 10.96 11.38 -11.72
C THR A 212 10.57 11.84 -10.32
N LEU A 213 9.55 12.71 -10.21
CA LEU A 213 9.05 13.16 -8.91
C LEU A 213 8.49 11.99 -8.10
N ILE A 214 7.62 11.17 -8.68
CA ILE A 214 7.03 10.02 -7.98
C ILE A 214 8.10 9.00 -7.57
N GLN A 215 9.11 8.74 -8.40
CA GLN A 215 10.24 7.87 -8.04
C GLN A 215 10.94 8.34 -6.76
N GLN A 216 11.31 9.62 -6.70
CA GLN A 216 11.99 10.21 -5.55
C GLN A 216 11.07 10.28 -4.31
N ALA A 217 9.82 10.69 -4.51
CA ALA A 217 8.81 10.80 -3.47
C ALA A 217 8.55 9.46 -2.79
N MET A 218 8.25 8.42 -3.57
CA MET A 218 7.95 7.09 -3.04
C MET A 218 9.16 6.47 -2.36
N ALA A 219 10.38 6.66 -2.88
CA ALA A 219 11.60 6.20 -2.22
C ALA A 219 11.77 6.81 -0.82
N LYS A 220 11.40 8.09 -0.65
CA LYS A 220 11.41 8.78 0.64
C LYS A 220 10.25 8.35 1.53
N ILE A 221 9.01 8.39 1.05
CA ILE A 221 7.79 8.01 1.79
C ILE A 221 7.92 6.60 2.34
N MET A 222 8.37 5.65 1.53
CA MET A 222 8.57 4.27 1.97
C MET A 222 9.60 4.16 3.09
N LYS A 223 10.54 5.10 3.26
CA LYS A 223 11.48 5.06 4.39
C LYS A 223 10.92 5.75 5.63
N VAL A 224 10.41 6.97 5.48
CA VAL A 224 10.16 7.89 6.61
C VAL A 224 8.69 7.99 7.04
N ASN A 225 7.74 7.43 6.29
CA ASN A 225 6.32 7.57 6.61
C ASN A 225 5.98 6.95 8.00
N PRO A 226 5.37 7.73 8.91
CA PRO A 226 5.13 7.28 10.29
C PRO A 226 4.13 6.12 10.39
N ALA A 227 3.14 6.04 9.50
CA ALA A 227 2.16 4.95 9.50
C ALA A 227 2.81 3.63 9.04
N LEU A 228 3.69 3.68 8.02
CA LEU A 228 4.50 2.54 7.60
C LEU A 228 5.49 2.11 8.68
N TYR A 229 6.10 3.06 9.40
CA TYR A 229 6.95 2.77 10.55
C TYR A 229 6.18 2.01 11.64
N VAL A 230 4.97 2.46 11.99
CA VAL A 230 4.10 1.77 12.96
C VAL A 230 3.79 0.34 12.51
N LEU A 231 3.54 0.11 11.22
CA LEU A 231 3.34 -1.23 10.68
C LEU A 231 4.57 -2.12 10.90
N ARG A 232 5.76 -1.64 10.51
CA ARG A 232 7.03 -2.38 10.66
C ARG A 232 7.31 -2.71 12.11
N GLU A 233 7.12 -1.75 13.01
CA GLU A 233 7.31 -1.95 14.45
C GLU A 233 6.32 -2.97 15.04
N ARG A 234 5.06 -2.97 14.60
CA ARG A 234 4.08 -3.97 15.04
C ARG A 234 4.43 -5.37 14.53
N ILE A 235 4.87 -5.50 13.28
CA ILE A 235 5.36 -6.77 12.73
C ILE A 235 6.57 -7.26 13.52
N ARG A 236 7.58 -6.39 13.72
CA ARG A 236 8.80 -6.71 14.48
C ARG A 236 8.51 -7.16 15.91
N LYS A 237 7.64 -6.44 16.63
CA LYS A 237 7.21 -6.79 18.00
C LYS A 237 6.45 -8.11 18.03
N SER A 238 5.58 -8.36 17.04
CA SER A 238 4.81 -9.61 16.95
C SER A 238 5.70 -10.81 16.62
N LEU A 239 6.75 -10.60 15.83
CA LEU A 239 7.77 -11.60 15.49
C LEU A 239 8.86 -11.72 16.57
N GLN A 240 8.88 -10.84 17.56
CA GLN A 240 9.91 -10.78 18.62
C GLN A 240 11.34 -10.74 18.04
N LEU A 241 11.53 -9.92 17.00
CA LEU A 241 12.84 -9.68 16.39
C LEU A 241 13.48 -8.45 17.00
N TYR A 242 14.73 -8.59 17.41
CA TYR A 242 15.54 -7.50 17.98
C TYR A 242 16.78 -7.33 17.10
N SER A 243 17.11 -6.09 16.79
CA SER A 243 18.41 -5.72 16.20
C SER A 243 19.23 -5.02 17.27
N SER A 244 20.53 -5.30 17.30
CA SER A 244 21.51 -4.68 18.19
C SER A 244 22.10 -3.39 17.61
N GLU A 245 21.82 -3.07 16.34
CA GLU A 245 22.30 -1.85 15.71
C GLU A 245 21.56 -0.62 16.27
N PRO A 246 22.27 0.49 16.55
CA PRO A 246 21.64 1.70 17.06
C PRO A 246 20.62 2.21 16.04
N THR A 247 19.41 2.48 16.51
CA THR A 247 18.44 3.33 15.78
C THR A 247 19.06 4.72 15.64
N GLU A 248 18.72 5.45 14.56
CA GLU A 248 19.25 6.79 14.24
C GLU A 248 19.56 7.59 15.52
N PRO A 249 20.76 8.19 15.63
CA PRO A 249 21.21 8.79 16.88
C PRO A 249 20.18 9.82 17.33
N TYR A 250 19.63 9.60 18.53
CA TYR A 250 18.86 10.63 19.21
C TYR A 250 19.76 11.87 19.30
N LEU A 251 19.33 12.97 18.67
CA LEU A 251 19.92 14.29 18.91
C LEU A 251 19.72 14.60 20.40
N SER A 252 20.73 14.26 21.20
CA SER A 252 20.85 14.75 22.56
C SER A 252 21.36 16.17 22.45
N SER A 253 20.55 17.11 22.95
CA SER A 253 20.91 18.52 23.11
C SER A 253 22.02 18.70 24.15
#